data_AF-A0A0A9D356-F1
#
_entry.id   AF-A0A0A9D356-F1
#
_cell.length_a   1.000
_cell.length_b   1.000
_cell.length_c   1.000
_cell.angle_alpha   90.00
_cell.angle_beta   90.00
_cell.angle_gamma   90.00
#
_symmetry.space_group_name_H-M   'P 1'
#
loop_
_entity.id
_entity.type
_entity.pdbx_description
1 polymer ?
#
loop_
_entity_poly.entity_id
_entity_poly.type
_entity_poly.pdbx_seq_one_letter_code
_entity_poly.pdbx_strand_id
1 'polypeptide(L)'
;MAAFTKLEDSPMFRKQVNSLEQITDELKERCSNLHKGCKRFMGSLDEGYAGDLSFADALQAFGAGQDDPVSVAIGGPVMSKFTTAFRELGTYKELLRSQVEHMLSERLSQFINVDLNGVKDCRRRLDRAAVGYDQAREKFVSVRKGTRAEVVTGLEEDLHNAKSAFERCRFNLVHALANIEAKKEV
;
A
#
# COMPACT_ATOMS: atom_id res chain seq x y z
N MET A 1 15.57 10.80 -14.24
CA MET A 1 16.35 9.93 -15.16
C MET A 1 15.46 8.74 -15.52
N ALA A 2 15.27 8.42 -16.80
CA ALA A 2 14.49 7.24 -17.17
C ALA A 2 15.27 5.97 -16.78
N ALA A 3 14.77 5.22 -15.79
CA ALA A 3 15.48 4.09 -15.19
C ALA A 3 15.85 2.98 -16.20
N PHE A 4 15.17 2.90 -17.36
CA PHE A 4 15.41 1.87 -18.36
C PHE A 4 15.58 2.48 -19.75
N THR A 5 16.83 2.53 -20.24
CA THR A 5 17.17 3.04 -21.59
C THR A 5 17.26 1.94 -22.64
N LYS A 6 17.47 0.69 -22.23
CA LYS A 6 17.44 -0.53 -23.06
C LYS A 6 16.81 -1.68 -22.26
N LEU A 7 15.89 -2.42 -22.87
CA LEU A 7 15.19 -3.56 -22.26
C LEU A 7 15.86 -4.90 -22.56
N GLU A 8 17.12 -4.90 -23.00
CA GLU A 8 17.87 -6.12 -23.28
C GLU A 8 18.13 -6.90 -21.98
N ASP A 9 17.89 -8.21 -22.01
CA ASP A 9 17.98 -9.10 -20.84
C ASP A 9 19.43 -9.42 -20.47
N SER A 10 20.17 -8.37 -20.10
CA SER A 10 21.57 -8.44 -19.67
C SER A 10 21.68 -8.69 -18.16
N PRO A 11 22.81 -9.23 -17.68
CA PRO A 11 23.07 -9.36 -16.24
C PRO A 11 22.95 -8.04 -15.48
N MET A 12 23.36 -6.92 -16.10
CA MET A 12 23.24 -5.58 -15.51
C MET A 12 21.78 -5.14 -15.39
N PHE A 13 20.97 -5.37 -16.42
CA PHE A 13 19.53 -5.09 -16.38
C PHE A 13 18.85 -5.89 -15.26
N ARG A 14 19.13 -7.20 -15.15
CA ARG A 14 18.57 -8.05 -14.08
C ARG A 14 18.97 -7.55 -12.69
N LYS A 15 20.23 -7.14 -12.51
CA LYS A 15 20.71 -6.56 -11.25
C LYS A 15 19.94 -5.28 -10.89
N GLN A 16 19.69 -4.41 -11.86
CA GLN A 16 18.95 -3.18 -11.64
C GLN A 16 17.48 -3.46 -11.28
N VAL A 17 16.81 -4.36 -12.00
CA VAL A 17 15.43 -4.78 -11.67
C VAL A 17 15.37 -5.33 -10.24
N ASN A 18 16.24 -6.28 -9.88
CA ASN A 18 16.27 -6.86 -8.54
C ASN A 18 16.50 -5.79 -7.45
N SER A 19 17.37 -4.81 -7.71
CA SER A 19 17.61 -3.70 -6.77
C SER A 19 16.36 -2.86 -6.56
N LEU A 20 15.59 -2.57 -7.62
CA LEU A 20 14.34 -1.81 -7.53
C LEU A 20 13.24 -2.62 -6.83
N GLU A 21 13.18 -3.93 -7.05
CA GLU A 21 12.28 -4.82 -6.32
C GLU A 21 12.59 -4.81 -4.81
N GLN A 22 13.86 -4.88 -4.42
CA GLN A 22 14.26 -4.79 -3.01
C GLN A 22 13.83 -3.46 -2.37
N ILE A 23 14.11 -2.34 -3.03
CA ILE A 23 13.70 -1.01 -2.55
C ILE A 23 12.17 -0.92 -2.44
N THR A 24 11.44 -1.57 -3.35
CA THR A 24 9.97 -1.63 -3.32
C THR A 24 9.46 -2.44 -2.14
N ASP A 25 10.13 -3.54 -1.78
CA ASP A 25 9.81 -4.36 -0.62
C ASP A 25 10.06 -3.60 0.70
N GLU A 26 11.18 -2.90 0.82
CA GLU A 26 11.48 -2.03 1.96
C GLU A 26 10.46 -0.89 2.09
N LEU A 27 10.05 -0.29 0.97
CA LEU A 27 8.98 0.72 0.95
C LEU A 27 7.66 0.13 1.44
N LYS A 28 7.30 -1.08 1.00
CA LYS A 28 6.09 -1.77 1.45
C LYS A 28 6.09 -2.02 2.95
N GLU A 29 7.21 -2.42 3.52
CA GLU A 29 7.33 -2.60 4.96
C GLU A 29 7.10 -1.29 5.72
N ARG A 30 7.76 -0.20 5.29
CA ARG A 30 7.58 1.13 5.90
C ARG A 30 6.13 1.61 5.80
N CYS A 31 5.50 1.49 4.63
CA CYS A 31 4.09 1.85 4.44
C CYS A 31 3.17 1.01 5.35
N SER A 32 3.43 -0.29 5.47
CA SER A 32 2.64 -1.19 6.32
C SER A 32 2.78 -0.86 7.80
N ASN A 33 3.98 -0.51 8.25
CA ASN A 33 4.24 -0.09 9.62
C ASN A 33 3.53 1.24 9.95
N LEU A 34 3.58 2.21 9.03
CA LEU A 34 2.86 3.48 9.19
C LEU A 34 1.35 3.27 9.22
N HIS A 35 0.79 2.45 8.31
CA HIS A 35 -0.63 2.14 8.28
C HIS A 35 -1.12 1.47 9.58
N LYS A 36 -0.34 0.54 10.16
CA LYS A 36 -0.60 0.00 11.51
C LYS A 36 -0.55 1.09 12.60
N GLY A 37 0.39 2.02 12.47
CA GLY A 37 0.50 3.21 13.32
C GLY A 37 -0.77 4.06 13.30
N CYS A 38 -1.29 4.39 12.10
CA CYS A 38 -2.55 5.11 11.93
C CYS A 38 -3.70 4.43 12.67
N LYS A 39 -3.86 3.11 12.52
CA LYS A 39 -4.92 2.36 13.19
C LYS A 39 -4.85 2.43 14.71
N ARG A 40 -3.64 2.27 15.27
CA ARG A 40 -3.44 2.42 16.72
C ARG A 40 -3.74 3.82 17.20
N PHE A 41 -3.25 4.83 16.50
CA PHE A 41 -3.48 6.23 16.83
C PHE A 41 -4.97 6.59 16.81
N MET A 42 -5.70 6.19 15.78
CA MET A 42 -7.15 6.42 15.70
C MET A 42 -7.90 5.73 16.85
N GLY A 43 -7.55 4.48 17.19
CA GLY A 43 -8.14 3.80 18.34
C GLY A 43 -7.86 4.53 19.67
N SER A 44 -6.63 5.00 19.89
CA SER A 44 -6.31 5.81 21.07
C SER A 44 -7.01 7.16 21.09
N LEU A 45 -7.25 7.77 19.92
CA LEU A 45 -8.07 8.98 19.83
C LEU A 45 -9.52 8.72 20.20
N ASP A 46 -10.12 7.61 19.74
CA ASP A 46 -11.50 7.22 20.07
C ASP A 46 -11.67 6.99 21.57
N GLU A 47 -10.75 6.26 22.20
CA GLU A 47 -10.74 6.04 23.65
C GLU A 47 -10.61 7.37 24.42
N GLY A 48 -9.69 8.23 23.99
CA GLY A 48 -9.49 9.55 24.59
C GLY A 48 -10.67 10.50 24.38
N TYR A 49 -11.37 10.40 23.25
CA TYR A 49 -12.61 11.15 22.98
C TYR A 49 -13.74 10.69 23.90
N ALA A 50 -13.93 9.39 24.04
CA ALA A 50 -14.93 8.82 24.94
C ALA A 50 -14.68 9.20 26.41
N GLY A 51 -13.41 9.21 26.83
CA GLY A 51 -13.02 9.66 28.17
C GLY A 51 -13.37 11.13 28.44
N ASP A 52 -13.02 12.02 27.51
CA ASP A 52 -13.35 13.45 27.62
C ASP A 52 -14.86 13.69 27.68
N LEU A 53 -15.62 13.00 26.82
CA LEU A 53 -17.08 13.13 26.77
C LEU A 53 -17.73 12.65 28.07
N SER A 54 -17.31 11.48 28.58
CA SER A 54 -17.78 10.94 29.85
C SER A 54 -17.53 11.89 31.02
N PHE A 55 -16.35 12.52 31.07
CA PHE A 55 -16.05 13.50 32.10
C PHE A 55 -16.88 14.78 31.95
N ALA A 56 -17.06 15.28 30.72
CA ALA A 56 -17.92 16.43 30.44
C ALA A 56 -19.38 16.18 30.85
N ASP A 57 -19.89 14.98 30.64
CA ASP A 57 -21.23 14.55 31.04
C ASP A 57 -21.36 14.45 32.57
N ALA A 58 -20.33 13.96 33.26
CA ALA A 58 -20.30 13.94 34.74
C ALA A 58 -20.34 15.36 35.33
N LEU A 59 -19.61 16.32 34.75
CA LEU A 59 -19.67 17.73 35.15
C LEU A 59 -21.08 18.31 34.96
N GLN A 60 -21.72 17.98 33.83
CA GLN A 60 -23.09 18.42 33.54
C GLN A 60 -24.13 17.80 34.48
N ALA A 61 -24.01 16.50 34.77
CA ALA A 61 -24.89 15.81 35.69
C ALA A 61 -24.77 16.32 37.14
N PHE A 62 -23.57 16.77 37.56
CA PHE A 62 -23.34 17.31 38.90
C PHE A 62 -24.00 18.69 39.11
N GLY A 63 -23.96 19.56 38.10
CA GLY A 63 -24.49 20.92 38.23
C GLY A 63 -23.99 21.91 37.17
N ALA A 64 -23.17 21.50 36.20
CA ALA A 64 -22.79 22.37 35.10
C ALA A 64 -24.00 22.67 34.20
N GLY A 65 -24.50 23.91 34.23
CA GLY A 65 -25.64 24.38 33.45
C GLY A 65 -26.96 24.49 34.22
N GLN A 66 -26.95 24.22 35.53
CA GLN A 66 -28.08 24.55 36.41
C GLN A 66 -27.84 25.93 37.02
N ASP A 67 -28.78 26.85 36.80
CA ASP A 67 -28.75 28.22 37.35
C ASP A 67 -29.43 28.29 38.73
N ASP A 68 -29.34 27.23 39.53
CA ASP A 68 -29.84 27.24 40.91
C ASP A 68 -28.74 27.72 41.90
N PRO A 69 -29.13 28.33 43.03
CA PRO A 69 -28.16 28.90 43.99
C PRO A 69 -27.15 27.88 44.55
N VAL A 70 -27.52 26.60 44.67
CA VAL A 70 -26.64 25.55 45.18
C VAL A 70 -25.59 25.21 44.13
N SER A 71 -26.00 24.99 42.88
CA SER A 71 -25.08 24.75 41.75
C SER A 71 -24.10 25.90 41.53
N VAL A 72 -24.54 27.15 41.67
CA VAL A 72 -23.66 28.31 41.57
C VAL A 72 -22.63 28.32 42.72
N ALA A 73 -23.06 28.06 43.96
CA ALA A 73 -22.18 28.07 45.12
C ALA A 73 -21.08 26.99 45.08
N ILE A 74 -21.37 25.83 44.47
CA ILE A 74 -20.42 24.72 44.31
C ILE A 74 -19.57 24.78 43.03
N GLY A 75 -19.70 25.87 42.24
CA GLY A 75 -18.84 26.13 41.08
C GLY A 75 -19.39 25.70 39.71
N GLY A 76 -20.70 25.51 39.57
CA GLY A 76 -21.39 25.16 38.32
C GLY A 76 -20.99 26.02 37.10
N PRO A 77 -20.85 27.35 37.20
CA PRO A 77 -20.37 28.17 36.08
C PRO A 77 -18.94 27.84 35.62
N VAL A 78 -18.06 27.44 36.54
CA VAL A 78 -16.69 27.01 36.20
C VAL A 78 -16.73 25.64 35.52
N MET A 79 -17.51 24.71 36.05
CA MET A 79 -17.70 23.37 35.45
C MET A 79 -18.26 23.46 34.03
N SER A 80 -19.18 24.40 33.78
CA SER A 80 -19.76 24.64 32.45
C SER A 80 -18.72 25.06 31.40
N LYS A 81 -17.70 25.83 31.81
CA LYS A 81 -16.58 26.19 30.94
C LYS A 81 -15.74 24.96 30.59
N PHE A 82 -15.48 24.07 31.55
CA PHE A 82 -14.79 22.81 31.29
C PHE A 82 -15.58 21.90 30.36
N THR A 83 -16.89 21.70 30.60
CA THR A 83 -17.75 20.91 29.70
C THR A 83 -17.70 21.43 28.26
N THR A 84 -17.73 22.75 28.07
CA THR A 84 -17.62 23.36 26.73
C THR A 84 -16.26 23.06 26.10
N ALA A 85 -15.17 23.26 26.86
CA ALA A 85 -13.81 22.99 26.38
C ALA A 85 -13.59 21.51 26.00
N PHE A 86 -14.10 20.56 26.78
CA PHE A 86 -14.00 19.13 26.44
C PHE A 86 -14.80 18.77 25.18
N ARG A 87 -15.96 19.37 24.97
CA ARG A 87 -16.75 19.18 23.75
C ARG A 87 -16.03 19.74 22.53
N GLU A 88 -15.47 20.95 22.64
CA GLU A 88 -14.65 21.54 21.58
C GLU A 88 -13.43 20.67 21.26
N LEU A 89 -12.68 20.24 22.28
CA LEU A 89 -11.57 19.31 22.12
C LEU A 89 -12.00 18.02 21.41
N GLY A 90 -13.19 17.52 21.75
CA GLY A 90 -13.79 16.37 21.10
C GLY A 90 -13.99 16.56 19.59
N THR A 91 -14.50 17.72 19.16
CA THR A 91 -14.64 18.02 17.73
C THR A 91 -13.31 18.03 16.98
N TYR A 92 -12.24 18.55 17.61
CA TYR A 92 -10.91 18.55 17.01
C TYR A 92 -10.30 17.15 16.93
N LYS A 93 -10.52 16.30 17.95
CA LYS A 93 -10.09 14.90 17.94
C LYS A 93 -10.78 14.10 16.84
N GLU A 94 -12.08 14.28 16.67
CA GLU A 94 -12.85 13.63 15.60
C GLU A 94 -12.37 14.07 14.21
N LEU A 95 -12.17 15.39 14.02
CA LEU A 95 -11.61 15.91 12.77
C LEU A 95 -10.23 15.29 12.48
N LEU A 96 -9.34 15.26 13.48
CA LEU A 96 -8.01 14.68 13.33
C LEU A 96 -8.08 13.18 13.00
N ARG A 97 -8.97 12.43 13.65
CA ARG A 97 -9.21 11.01 13.37
C ARG A 97 -9.61 10.82 11.91
N SER A 98 -10.62 11.55 11.45
CA SER A 98 -11.11 11.49 10.07
C SER A 98 -10.02 11.84 9.04
N GLN A 99 -9.20 12.86 9.32
CA GLN A 99 -8.07 13.21 8.45
C GLN A 99 -7.02 12.10 8.39
N VAL A 100 -6.67 11.48 9.52
CA VAL A 100 -5.74 10.34 9.55
C VAL A 100 -6.32 9.13 8.82
N GLU A 101 -7.61 8.88 8.93
CA GLU A 101 -8.30 7.80 8.23
C GLU A 101 -8.23 8.00 6.71
N HIS A 102 -8.81 9.09 6.20
CA HIS A 102 -9.01 9.27 4.76
C HIS A 102 -7.78 9.81 4.03
N MET A 103 -7.06 10.76 4.63
CA MET A 103 -5.96 11.43 3.92
C MET A 103 -4.66 10.60 3.98
N LEU A 104 -4.53 9.70 4.96
CA LEU A 104 -3.31 8.96 5.21
C LEU A 104 -3.53 7.44 5.18
N SER A 105 -4.40 6.90 6.04
CA SER A 105 -4.56 5.45 6.20
C SER A 105 -5.09 4.79 4.93
N GLU A 106 -6.18 5.31 4.36
CA GLU A 106 -6.77 4.78 3.13
C GLU A 106 -5.83 4.90 1.92
N ARG A 107 -5.14 6.05 1.79
CA ARG A 107 -4.15 6.26 0.72
C ARG A 107 -2.98 5.29 0.82
N LEU A 108 -2.45 5.07 2.03
CA LEU A 108 -1.40 4.07 2.27
C LEU A 108 -1.89 2.66 1.95
N SER A 109 -3.11 2.31 2.38
CA SER A 109 -3.71 1.01 2.09
C SER A 109 -3.85 0.77 0.59
N GLN A 110 -4.36 1.76 -0.15
CA GLN A 110 -4.47 1.68 -1.61
C GLN A 110 -3.09 1.51 -2.27
N PHE A 111 -2.11 2.33 -1.88
CA PHE A 111 -0.75 2.24 -2.42
C PHE A 111 -0.11 0.86 -2.18
N ILE A 112 -0.25 0.32 -0.97
CA ILE A 112 0.24 -1.02 -0.63
C ILE A 112 -0.46 -2.09 -1.48
N ASN A 113 -1.80 -2.02 -1.56
CA ASN A 113 -2.61 -3.09 -2.14
C ASN A 113 -2.64 -3.10 -3.67
N VAL A 114 -2.51 -1.93 -4.30
CA VAL A 114 -2.56 -1.80 -5.75
C VAL A 114 -1.15 -1.74 -6.33
N ASP A 115 -0.34 -0.77 -5.89
CA ASP A 115 0.96 -0.52 -6.52
C ASP A 115 2.03 -1.52 -6.06
N LEU A 116 2.26 -1.60 -4.75
CA LEU A 116 3.35 -2.41 -4.19
C LEU A 116 3.08 -3.92 -4.36
N ASN A 117 1.84 -4.36 -4.14
CA ASN A 117 1.45 -5.74 -4.44
C ASN A 117 1.44 -6.04 -5.95
N GLY A 118 1.06 -5.05 -6.79
CA GLY A 118 1.06 -5.18 -8.24
C GLY A 118 2.44 -5.54 -8.80
N VAL A 119 3.52 -5.01 -8.23
CA VAL A 119 4.90 -5.42 -8.58
C VAL A 119 5.15 -6.90 -8.26
N LYS A 120 4.76 -7.37 -7.06
CA LYS A 120 4.93 -8.79 -6.70
C LYS A 120 4.16 -9.72 -7.63
N ASP A 121 2.96 -9.33 -8.04
CA ASP A 121 2.17 -10.10 -8.99
C ASP A 121 2.79 -10.10 -10.39
N CYS A 122 3.34 -8.97 -10.84
CA CYS A 122 4.11 -8.91 -12.08
C CYS A 122 5.34 -9.82 -12.03
N ARG A 123 6.07 -9.83 -10.89
CA ARG A 123 7.24 -10.70 -10.70
C ARG A 123 6.88 -12.18 -10.77
N ARG A 124 5.82 -12.60 -10.06
CA ARG A 124 5.29 -13.97 -10.12
C ARG A 124 4.83 -14.39 -11.51
N ARG A 125 4.31 -13.45 -12.32
CA ARG A 125 3.95 -13.71 -13.73
C ARG A 125 5.20 -13.87 -14.60
N LEU A 126 6.22 -13.03 -14.38
CA LEU A 126 7.51 -13.15 -15.05
C LEU A 126 8.19 -14.48 -14.74
N ASP A 127 8.24 -14.91 -13.48
CA ASP A 127 8.85 -16.18 -13.09
C ASP A 127 8.18 -17.37 -13.79
N ARG A 128 6.84 -17.38 -13.84
CA ARG A 128 6.07 -18.40 -14.58
C ARG A 128 6.36 -18.38 -16.08
N ALA A 129 6.42 -17.19 -16.69
CA ALA A 129 6.73 -17.04 -18.10
C ALA A 129 8.18 -17.45 -18.43
N ALA A 130 9.13 -17.19 -17.52
CA ALA A 130 10.51 -17.60 -17.65
C ALA A 130 10.65 -19.12 -17.68
N VAL A 131 10.00 -19.82 -16.75
CA VAL A 131 9.95 -21.30 -16.73
C VAL A 131 9.36 -21.84 -18.03
N GLY A 132 8.24 -21.28 -18.49
CA GLY A 132 7.62 -21.70 -19.75
C GLY A 132 8.51 -21.47 -20.98
N TYR A 133 9.24 -20.35 -21.01
CA TYR A 133 10.19 -20.06 -22.07
C TYR A 133 11.41 -21.00 -22.04
N ASP A 134 11.97 -21.28 -20.87
CA ASP A 134 13.07 -22.23 -20.72
C ASP A 134 12.67 -23.64 -21.19
N GLN A 135 11.47 -24.11 -20.82
CA GLN A 135 10.94 -25.40 -21.28
C GLN A 135 10.74 -25.47 -22.80
N ALA A 136 10.18 -24.42 -23.41
CA ALA A 136 10.02 -24.37 -24.86
C ALA A 136 11.38 -24.35 -25.59
N ARG A 137 12.36 -23.62 -25.02
CA ARG A 137 13.72 -23.55 -25.56
C ARG A 137 14.43 -24.90 -25.48
N GLU A 138 14.32 -25.60 -24.36
CA GLU A 138 14.90 -26.94 -24.18
C GLU A 138 14.35 -27.94 -25.20
N LYS A 139 13.02 -27.97 -25.38
CA LYS A 139 12.37 -28.82 -26.39
C LYS A 139 12.86 -28.51 -27.80
N PHE A 140 12.94 -27.24 -28.17
CA PHE A 140 13.39 -26.83 -29.50
C PHE A 140 14.86 -27.19 -29.75
N VAL A 141 15.75 -26.96 -28.77
CA VAL A 141 17.17 -27.32 -28.87
C VAL A 141 17.39 -28.83 -28.95
N SER A 142 16.47 -29.63 -28.38
CA SER A 142 16.53 -31.10 -28.43
C SER A 142 16.13 -31.72 -29.78
N VAL A 143 15.70 -30.92 -30.76
CA VAL A 143 15.28 -31.40 -32.09
C VAL A 143 16.43 -32.14 -32.77
N ARG A 144 16.15 -33.37 -33.22
CA ARG A 144 17.12 -34.24 -33.87
C ARG A 144 17.01 -34.14 -35.38
N LYS A 145 18.12 -34.46 -36.06
CA LYS A 145 18.13 -34.63 -37.51
C LYS A 145 17.14 -35.74 -37.91
N GLY A 146 16.18 -35.41 -38.78
CA GLY A 146 15.12 -36.33 -39.22
C GLY A 146 13.77 -36.15 -38.52
N THR A 147 13.64 -35.22 -37.56
CA THR A 147 12.33 -34.83 -37.01
C THR A 147 11.43 -34.30 -38.13
N ARG A 148 10.15 -34.69 -38.12
CA ARG A 148 9.14 -34.24 -39.11
C ARG A 148 9.04 -32.72 -39.12
N ALA A 149 8.99 -32.13 -40.31
CA ALA A 149 8.91 -30.67 -40.48
C ALA A 149 7.75 -30.05 -39.68
N GLU A 150 6.55 -30.66 -39.70
CA GLU A 150 5.39 -30.22 -38.92
C GLU A 150 5.66 -30.11 -37.41
N VAL A 151 6.41 -31.06 -36.85
CA VAL A 151 6.78 -31.05 -35.42
C VAL A 151 7.78 -29.94 -35.14
N VAL A 152 8.73 -29.69 -36.06
CA VAL A 152 9.68 -28.58 -35.94
C VAL A 152 8.94 -27.25 -35.95
N THR A 153 8.04 -27.04 -36.92
CA THR A 153 7.25 -25.80 -37.03
C THR A 153 6.40 -25.55 -35.78
N GLY A 154 5.76 -26.59 -35.22
CA GLY A 154 5.02 -26.45 -33.96
C GLY A 154 5.91 -26.04 -32.78
N LEU A 155 7.11 -26.61 -32.67
CA LEU A 155 8.07 -26.23 -31.62
C LEU A 155 8.62 -24.80 -31.81
N GLU A 156 8.81 -24.35 -33.05
CA GLU A 156 9.20 -22.96 -33.36
C GLU A 156 8.11 -21.97 -32.93
N GLU A 157 6.84 -22.30 -33.22
CA GLU A 157 5.69 -21.47 -32.85
C GLU A 157 5.51 -21.41 -31.32
N ASP A 158 5.61 -22.55 -30.63
CA ASP A 158 5.61 -22.63 -29.17
C ASP A 158 6.74 -21.79 -28.54
N LEU A 159 7.95 -21.89 -29.08
CA LEU A 159 9.10 -21.11 -28.63
C LEU A 159 8.87 -19.60 -28.83
N HIS A 160 8.34 -19.21 -29.98
CA HIS A 160 8.02 -17.82 -30.29
C HIS A 160 6.96 -17.25 -29.33
N ASN A 161 5.90 -18.01 -29.07
CA ASN A 161 4.83 -17.63 -28.16
C ASN A 161 5.33 -17.50 -26.71
N ALA A 162 6.11 -18.48 -26.24
CA ALA A 162 6.68 -18.46 -24.89
C ALA A 162 7.66 -17.28 -24.70
N LYS A 163 8.51 -17.01 -25.70
CA LYS A 163 9.40 -15.84 -25.70
C LYS A 163 8.59 -14.54 -25.62
N SER A 164 7.55 -14.40 -26.44
CA SER A 164 6.70 -13.21 -26.45
C SER A 164 5.99 -12.98 -25.11
N ALA A 165 5.52 -14.06 -24.47
CA ALA A 165 4.91 -13.99 -23.14
C ALA A 165 5.93 -13.56 -22.06
N PHE A 166 7.15 -14.11 -22.11
CA PHE A 166 8.25 -13.74 -21.21
C PHE A 166 8.62 -12.26 -21.35
N GLU A 167 8.85 -11.78 -22.57
CA GLU A 167 9.17 -10.39 -22.88
C GLU A 167 8.07 -9.43 -22.38
N ARG A 168 6.80 -9.78 -22.63
CA ARG A 168 5.65 -8.99 -22.14
C ARG A 168 5.60 -8.92 -20.61
N CYS A 169 5.82 -10.04 -19.93
CA CYS A 169 5.83 -10.06 -18.46
C CYS A 169 7.00 -9.24 -17.89
N ARG A 170 8.16 -9.28 -18.56
CA ARG A 170 9.34 -8.48 -18.18
C ARG A 170 9.07 -6.99 -18.32
N PHE A 171 8.50 -6.57 -19.45
CA PHE A 171 8.07 -5.19 -19.66
C PHE A 171 7.07 -4.72 -18.60
N ASN A 172 6.06 -5.55 -18.28
CA ASN A 172 5.06 -5.21 -17.27
C ASN A 172 5.68 -5.00 -15.88
N LEU A 173 6.64 -5.84 -15.48
CA LEU A 173 7.36 -5.67 -14.23
C LEU A 173 8.16 -4.36 -14.21
N VAL A 174 8.93 -4.09 -15.26
CA VAL A 174 9.69 -2.85 -15.42
C VAL A 174 8.80 -1.62 -15.34
N HIS A 175 7.67 -1.66 -16.04
CA HIS A 175 6.69 -0.59 -16.04
C HIS A 175 6.07 -0.36 -14.65
N ALA A 176 5.73 -1.44 -13.94
CA ALA A 176 5.21 -1.36 -12.57
C ALA A 176 6.25 -0.73 -11.61
N LEU A 177 7.52 -1.13 -11.71
CA LEU A 177 8.61 -0.55 -10.92
C LEU A 177 8.82 0.94 -11.24
N ALA A 178 8.83 1.30 -12.52
CA ALA A 178 8.98 2.70 -12.95
C ALA A 178 7.82 3.58 -12.46
N ASN A 179 6.59 3.06 -12.42
CA ASN A 179 5.43 3.78 -11.89
C ASN A 179 5.55 4.04 -10.38
N ILE A 180 6.14 3.11 -9.62
CA ILE A 180 6.43 3.34 -8.20
C ILE A 180 7.47 4.45 -8.04
N GLU A 181 8.52 4.44 -8.85
CA GLU A 181 9.54 5.50 -8.81
C GLU A 181 8.94 6.87 -9.15
N ALA A 182 8.09 6.97 -10.18
CA ALA A 182 7.43 8.21 -10.53
C ALA A 182 6.54 8.76 -9.39
N LYS A 183 5.90 7.86 -8.62
CA LYS A 183 5.08 8.23 -7.46
C LYS A 183 5.90 8.64 -6.23
N LYS A 184 7.22 8.45 -6.20
CA LYS A 184 8.09 8.96 -5.11
C LYS A 184 8.42 10.44 -5.24
N GLU A 185 8.31 11.00 -6.45
CA GLU A 185 8.71 12.36 -6.78
C GLU A 185 7.57 13.39 -6.60
N VAL A 186 6.40 12.95 -6.14
CA VAL A 186 5.19 13.78 -5.91
C VAL A 186 4.81 13.70 -4.44
#